data_AF-A0A6P2CXU9-F1
#
_entry.id   AF-A0A6P2CXU9-F1
#
_cell.length_a   1.000
_cell.length_b   1.000
_cell.length_c   1.000
_cell.angle_alpha   90.00
_cell.angle_beta   90.00
_cell.angle_gamma   90.00
#
_symmetry.space_group_name_H-M   'P 1'
#
loop_
_entity.id
_entity.type
_entity.pdbx_description
1 polymer ?
#
loop_
_entity_poly.entity_id
_entity_poly.type
_entity_poly.pdbx_seq_one_letter_code
_entity_poly.pdbx_strand_id
1 'polypeptide(L)'
;MRLSGIALIVLASMAVTIFAADPTPVVIPRTEQFDVKSKNGLEYRIFVAAPTGKAPDAGYPVIYLSDGNGNFPTVHSAARRLSMNDLSAVVVGIGYPTDETKVHNERRSFDLTPPTSAEWLTLLRYIWSGCDRRERQ
;
A
#
# COMPACT_ATOMS: atom_id res chain seq x y z
N MET A 1 72.00 -38.69 -9.40
CA MET A 1 72.50 -37.35 -9.08
C MET A 1 71.44 -36.33 -9.53
N ARG A 2 70.73 -35.72 -8.57
CA ARG A 2 69.98 -34.44 -8.62
C ARG A 2 68.71 -34.39 -9.52
N LEU A 3 67.51 -34.31 -8.93
CA LEU A 3 66.73 -33.08 -8.56
C LEU A 3 66.32 -32.31 -9.84
N SER A 4 65.09 -31.91 -10.15
CA SER A 4 63.89 -31.41 -9.45
C SER A 4 62.79 -31.28 -10.53
N GLY A 5 61.50 -31.08 -10.32
CA GLY A 5 60.66 -30.79 -9.16
C GLY A 5 59.22 -30.68 -9.69
N ILE A 6 58.26 -31.23 -8.97
CA ILE A 6 56.84 -31.17 -9.32
C ILE A 6 56.33 -29.79 -8.90
N ALA A 7 55.91 -28.98 -9.88
CA ALA A 7 55.26 -27.70 -9.63
C ALA A 7 53.84 -27.97 -9.10
N LEU A 8 53.69 -27.97 -7.77
CA LEU A 8 52.39 -28.00 -7.10
C LEU A 8 51.76 -26.60 -7.21
N ILE A 9 50.86 -26.41 -8.17
CA ILE A 9 50.05 -25.20 -8.28
C ILE A 9 49.00 -25.24 -7.16
N VAL A 10 49.22 -24.46 -6.10
CA VAL A 10 48.25 -24.27 -5.02
C VAL A 10 47.18 -23.29 -5.52
N LEU A 11 46.05 -23.82 -5.95
CA LEU A 11 44.82 -23.06 -6.20
C LEU A 11 44.25 -22.60 -4.85
N ALA A 12 44.63 -21.42 -4.40
CA ALA A 12 43.99 -20.78 -3.25
C ALA A 12 42.57 -20.38 -3.65
N SER A 13 41.57 -21.13 -3.17
CA SER A 13 40.16 -20.77 -3.31
C SER A 13 39.90 -19.53 -2.44
N MET A 14 39.78 -18.35 -3.05
CA MET A 14 39.31 -17.17 -2.34
C MET A 14 37.82 -17.34 -2.06
N ALA A 15 37.47 -17.70 -0.83
CA ALA A 15 36.11 -17.59 -0.34
C ALA A 15 35.77 -16.10 -0.26
N VAL A 16 34.93 -15.62 -1.18
CA VAL A 16 34.33 -14.29 -1.07
C VAL A 16 33.23 -14.37 -0.02
N THR A 17 33.47 -13.76 1.15
CA THR A 17 32.44 -13.59 2.17
C THR A 17 31.52 -12.45 1.76
N ILE A 18 30.27 -12.77 1.43
CA ILE A 18 29.22 -11.76 1.23
C ILE A 18 28.67 -11.39 2.61
N PHE A 19 28.94 -10.18 3.05
CA PHE A 19 28.26 -9.60 4.21
C PHE A 19 26.91 -9.07 3.76
N ALA A 20 25.83 -9.68 4.25
CA ALA A 20 24.49 -9.14 4.09
C ALA A 20 24.27 -8.05 5.14
N ALA A 21 23.83 -6.87 4.71
CA ALA A 21 23.35 -5.84 5.63
C ALA A 21 21.97 -6.22 6.17
N ASP A 22 21.61 -5.64 7.32
CA ASP A 22 20.26 -5.80 7.86
C ASP A 22 19.22 -5.23 6.89
N PRO A 23 18.08 -5.93 6.73
CA PRO A 23 17.01 -5.45 5.88
C PRO A 23 16.44 -4.14 6.44
N THR A 24 16.22 -3.16 5.56
CA THR A 24 15.56 -1.90 5.90
C THR A 24 14.21 -1.80 5.21
N PRO A 25 13.19 -1.16 5.83
CA PRO A 25 11.90 -0.97 5.19
C PRO A 25 12.01 -0.15 3.90
N VAL A 26 11.20 -0.50 2.91
CA VAL A 26 11.05 0.34 1.71
C VAL A 26 10.27 1.60 2.09
N VAL A 27 10.87 2.77 1.89
CA VAL A 27 10.23 4.07 2.10
C VAL A 27 9.91 4.71 0.75
N ILE A 28 8.68 5.20 0.59
CA ILE A 28 8.29 5.95 -0.60
C ILE A 28 8.71 7.43 -0.39
N PRO A 29 9.56 8.01 -1.26
CA PRO A 29 10.02 9.38 -1.07
C PRO A 29 8.88 10.40 -1.17
N ARG A 30 8.96 11.47 -0.36
CA ARG A 30 8.00 12.60 -0.36
C ARG A 30 6.55 12.18 -0.11
N THR A 31 6.36 11.16 0.72
CA THR A 31 5.06 10.76 1.21
C THR A 31 5.06 10.81 2.72
N GLU A 32 3.93 11.21 3.29
CA GLU A 32 3.71 11.29 4.72
C GLU A 32 2.50 10.44 5.10
N GLN A 33 2.50 9.91 6.31
CA GLN A 33 1.30 9.32 6.89
C GLN A 33 1.08 9.83 8.31
N PHE A 34 -0.17 9.98 8.70
CA PHE A 34 -0.56 10.34 10.06
C PHE A 34 -1.98 9.85 10.34
N ASP A 35 -2.26 9.59 11.62
CA ASP A 35 -3.55 9.09 12.05
C ASP A 35 -4.46 10.26 12.51
N VAL A 36 -5.74 10.20 12.14
CA VAL A 36 -6.75 11.21 12.45
C VAL A 36 -7.96 10.53 13.09
N LYS A 37 -8.51 11.15 14.13
CA LYS A 37 -9.76 10.71 14.76
C LYS A 37 -10.95 11.49 14.20
N SER A 38 -11.99 10.79 13.78
CA SER A 38 -13.24 11.38 13.31
C SER A 38 -14.10 11.89 14.48
N LYS A 39 -15.14 12.67 14.16
CA LYS A 39 -16.12 13.14 15.15
C LYS A 39 -16.81 12.00 15.91
N ASN A 40 -16.91 10.82 15.30
CA ASN A 40 -17.54 9.64 15.90
C ASN A 40 -16.53 8.78 16.68
N GLY A 41 -15.31 9.28 16.89
CA GLY A 41 -14.26 8.58 17.64
C GLY A 41 -13.49 7.52 16.86
N LEU A 42 -13.80 7.34 15.57
CA LEU A 42 -13.16 6.35 14.72
C LEU A 42 -11.81 6.85 14.20
N GLU A 43 -10.79 6.01 14.17
CA GLU A 43 -9.45 6.36 13.70
C GLU A 43 -9.24 5.97 12.23
N TYR A 44 -8.57 6.87 11.51
CA TYR A 44 -8.22 6.74 10.10
C TYR A 44 -6.74 7.03 9.92
N ARG A 45 -6.09 6.33 9.00
CA ARG A 45 -4.73 6.64 8.56
C ARG A 45 -4.79 7.44 7.26
N ILE A 46 -4.22 8.63 7.28
CA ILE A 46 -4.14 9.50 6.12
C ILE A 46 -2.75 9.37 5.52
N PHE A 47 -2.67 9.12 4.22
CA PHE A 47 -1.45 9.11 3.43
C PHE A 47 -1.47 10.32 2.51
N VAL A 48 -0.40 11.10 2.45
CA VAL A 48 -0.33 12.32 1.63
C VAL A 48 0.93 12.33 0.79
N ALA A 49 0.78 12.66 -0.49
CA ALA A 49 1.90 12.96 -1.38
C ALA A 49 1.62 14.24 -2.16
N ALA A 50 2.46 15.26 -1.99
CA ALA A 50 2.40 16.49 -2.76
C ALA A 50 3.31 16.43 -4.00
N PRO A 51 2.90 16.97 -5.16
CA PRO A 51 3.75 17.07 -6.33
C PRO A 51 4.95 17.99 -6.08
N THR A 52 5.97 17.95 -6.94
CA THR A 52 7.11 18.88 -6.90
C THR A 52 6.79 20.16 -7.68
N GLY A 53 7.39 21.28 -7.28
CA GLY A 53 7.31 22.54 -8.01
C GLY A 53 6.43 23.57 -7.32
N LYS A 54 6.26 24.71 -7.98
CA LYS A 54 5.37 25.78 -7.51
C LYS A 54 3.93 25.37 -7.81
N ALA A 55 3.05 25.51 -6.82
CA ALA A 55 1.62 25.32 -7.03
C ALA A 55 1.09 26.36 -8.05
N PRO A 56 0.14 25.98 -8.92
CA PRO A 56 -0.65 26.95 -9.68
C PRO A 56 -1.29 27.98 -8.74
N ASP A 57 -1.65 29.16 -9.25
CA ASP A 57 -2.31 30.19 -8.43
C ASP A 57 -3.62 29.70 -7.81
N ALA A 58 -4.33 28.79 -8.50
CA ALA A 58 -5.53 28.12 -8.00
C ALA A 58 -5.26 26.96 -7.02
N GLY A 59 -3.99 26.64 -6.75
CA GLY A 59 -3.57 25.47 -5.99
C GLY A 59 -3.48 24.18 -6.82
N TYR A 60 -3.00 23.11 -6.19
CA TYR A 60 -3.00 21.79 -6.83
C TYR A 60 -4.38 21.14 -6.72
N PRO A 61 -4.85 20.44 -7.77
CA PRO A 61 -5.98 19.52 -7.63
C PRO A 61 -5.62 18.40 -6.65
N VAL A 62 -6.64 17.85 -5.98
CA VAL A 62 -6.47 16.80 -4.98
C VAL A 62 -7.25 15.55 -5.40
N ILE A 63 -6.58 14.39 -5.35
CA ILE A 63 -7.17 13.08 -5.61
C ILE A 63 -7.30 12.36 -4.26
N TYR A 64 -8.54 12.06 -3.85
CA TYR A 64 -8.85 11.30 -2.65
C TYR A 64 -9.10 9.82 -2.98
N LEU A 65 -8.58 8.92 -2.15
CA LEU A 65 -8.71 7.46 -2.31
C LEU A 65 -9.28 6.83 -1.03
N SER A 66 -10.40 6.13 -1.10
CA SER A 66 -11.08 5.59 0.10
C SER A 66 -10.52 4.28 0.67
N ASP A 67 -9.61 3.62 -0.04
CA ASP A 67 -8.89 2.42 0.40
C ASP A 67 -7.37 2.70 0.30
N GLY A 68 -6.92 3.69 1.06
CA GLY A 68 -5.58 4.27 0.97
C GLY A 68 -4.44 3.29 1.24
N ASN A 69 -4.61 2.36 2.20
CA ASN A 69 -3.56 1.40 2.60
C ASN A 69 -2.98 0.62 1.42
N GLY A 70 -3.82 0.16 0.49
CA GLY A 70 -3.38 -0.62 -0.67
C GLY A 70 -3.17 0.21 -1.94
N ASN A 71 -3.97 1.27 -2.14
CA ASN A 71 -4.00 1.97 -3.42
C ASN A 71 -3.03 3.16 -3.51
N PHE A 72 -2.64 3.73 -2.37
CA PHE A 72 -1.83 4.95 -2.34
C PHE A 72 -0.50 4.83 -3.10
N PRO A 73 0.32 3.76 -2.93
CA PRO A 73 1.60 3.65 -3.65
C PRO A 73 1.42 3.63 -5.18
N THR A 74 0.39 2.95 -5.67
CA THR A 74 0.09 2.81 -7.10
C THR A 74 -0.34 4.15 -7.69
N VAL A 75 -1.30 4.82 -7.05
CA VAL A 75 -1.82 6.10 -7.55
C VAL A 75 -0.77 7.20 -7.43
N HIS A 76 0.01 7.24 -6.33
CA HIS A 76 1.13 8.16 -6.19
C HIS A 76 2.16 7.98 -7.34
N SER A 77 2.51 6.74 -7.65
CA SER A 77 3.44 6.43 -8.74
C SER A 77 2.92 6.90 -10.09
N ALA A 78 1.61 6.74 -10.35
CA ALA A 78 0.98 7.25 -11.57
C ALA A 78 0.95 8.78 -11.61
N ALA A 79 0.54 9.44 -10.51
CA ALA A 79 0.50 10.90 -10.41
C ALA A 79 1.87 11.53 -10.62
N ARG A 80 2.93 10.94 -10.06
CA ARG A 80 4.32 11.38 -10.28
C ARG A 80 4.77 11.25 -11.74
N ARG A 81 4.23 10.29 -12.49
CA ARG A 81 4.52 10.18 -13.93
C ARG A 81 3.76 11.24 -14.72
N LEU A 82 2.50 11.48 -14.38
CA LEU A 82 1.66 12.47 -15.04
C LEU A 82 2.13 13.91 -14.79
N SER A 83 2.75 14.20 -13.64
CA SER A 83 3.31 15.51 -13.34
C SER A 83 4.42 15.95 -14.33
N MET A 84 5.03 15.02 -15.08
CA MET A 84 5.97 15.34 -16.15
C MET A 84 5.30 15.96 -17.39
N ASN A 85 3.97 15.86 -17.50
CA ASN A 85 3.15 16.46 -18.55
C ASN A 85 2.21 17.53 -17.97
N ASP A 86 2.68 18.27 -16.96
CA ASP A 86 1.95 19.35 -16.28
C ASP A 86 0.63 18.95 -15.58
N LEU A 87 0.35 17.66 -15.44
CA LEU A 87 -0.80 17.13 -14.70
C LEU A 87 -0.40 16.78 -13.25
N SER A 88 -0.06 17.81 -12.48
CA SER A 88 0.33 17.68 -11.07
C SER A 88 -0.88 17.67 -10.14
N ALA A 89 -0.95 16.71 -9.22
CA ALA A 89 -2.00 16.61 -8.22
C ALA A 89 -1.45 16.14 -6.86
N VAL A 90 -2.07 16.61 -5.77
CA VAL A 90 -1.88 16.03 -4.43
C VAL A 90 -2.65 14.72 -4.38
N VAL A 91 -2.02 13.67 -3.89
CA VAL A 91 -2.67 12.37 -3.66
C VAL A 91 -2.90 12.21 -2.17
N VAL A 92 -4.15 11.94 -1.79
CA VAL A 92 -4.57 11.69 -0.41
C VAL A 92 -5.21 10.30 -0.33
N GLY A 93 -4.54 9.37 0.33
CA GLY A 93 -5.09 8.08 0.70
C GLY A 93 -5.79 8.15 2.05
N ILE A 94 -7.04 7.73 2.12
CA ILE A 94 -7.80 7.57 3.35
C ILE A 94 -7.87 6.07 3.63
N GLY A 95 -7.28 5.66 4.74
CA GLY A 95 -7.17 4.27 5.13
C GLY A 95 -7.42 4.09 6.61
N TYR A 96 -6.98 2.94 7.12
CA TYR A 96 -7.20 2.50 8.49
C TYR A 96 -5.86 2.19 9.16
N PRO A 97 -5.67 2.50 10.45
CA PRO A 97 -4.43 2.25 11.18
C PRO A 97 -4.31 0.79 11.62
N THR A 98 -4.50 -0.15 10.70
CA THR A 98 -4.44 -1.59 10.96
C THR A 98 -3.93 -2.33 9.73
N ASP A 99 -3.14 -3.38 9.98
CA ASP A 99 -2.69 -4.34 8.97
C ASP A 99 -3.52 -5.64 9.01
N GLU A 100 -4.48 -5.75 9.95
CA GLU A 100 -5.33 -6.92 10.07
C GLU A 100 -6.44 -6.91 9.03
N THR A 101 -6.40 -7.86 8.08
CA THR A 101 -7.36 -7.96 6.97
C THR A 101 -8.82 -8.02 7.44
N LYS A 102 -9.12 -8.72 8.53
CA LYS A 102 -10.49 -8.82 9.06
C LYS A 102 -10.99 -7.46 9.55
N VAL A 103 -10.19 -6.76 10.36
CA VAL A 103 -10.54 -5.43 10.88
C VAL A 103 -10.66 -4.43 9.73
N HIS A 104 -9.70 -4.45 8.80
CA HIS A 104 -9.75 -3.63 7.59
C HIS A 104 -11.06 -3.84 6.80
N ASN A 105 -11.45 -5.09 6.58
CA ASN A 105 -12.66 -5.45 5.84
C ASN A 105 -13.96 -5.02 6.55
N GLU A 106 -14.03 -5.14 7.87
CA GLU A 106 -15.18 -4.67 8.65
C GLU A 106 -15.30 -3.14 8.57
N ARG A 107 -14.18 -2.42 8.72
CA ARG A 107 -14.12 -0.95 8.65
C ARG A 107 -14.57 -0.43 7.29
N ARG A 108 -14.00 -0.95 6.20
CA ARG A 108 -14.37 -0.52 4.85
C ARG A 108 -15.80 -0.91 4.48
N SER A 109 -16.30 -2.05 4.96
CA SER A 109 -17.69 -2.44 4.69
C SER A 109 -18.66 -1.45 5.35
N PHE A 110 -18.34 -0.99 6.56
CA PHE A 110 -19.13 0.05 7.23
C PHE A 110 -19.04 1.41 6.52
N ASP A 111 -17.83 1.88 6.18
CA ASP A 111 -17.63 3.23 5.64
C ASP A 111 -18.05 3.39 4.17
N LEU A 112 -17.94 2.33 3.36
CA LEU A 112 -18.19 2.37 1.90
C LEU A 112 -19.58 1.88 1.51
N THR A 113 -20.45 1.58 2.48
CA THR A 113 -21.84 1.20 2.20
C THR A 113 -22.81 2.26 2.75
N PRO A 114 -23.82 2.66 1.96
CA PRO A 114 -24.82 3.58 2.44
C PRO A 114 -25.69 2.91 3.52
N PRO A 115 -26.32 3.71 4.41
CA PRO A 115 -27.34 3.21 5.32
C PRO A 115 -28.39 2.42 4.54
N THR A 116 -28.63 1.18 4.96
CA THR A 116 -29.55 0.26 4.28
C THR A 116 -30.75 0.00 5.18
N SER A 117 -31.96 -0.01 4.62
CA SER A 117 -33.18 -0.29 5.38
C SER A 117 -33.17 -1.71 5.96
N ALA A 118 -33.89 -1.92 7.07
CA ALA A 118 -34.03 -3.24 7.69
C ALA A 118 -34.65 -4.29 6.75
N GLU A 119 -35.55 -3.88 5.86
CA GLU A 119 -36.14 -4.77 4.85
C GLU A 119 -35.08 -5.29 3.87
N TRP A 120 -34.28 -4.38 3.30
CA TRP A 120 -33.15 -4.71 2.43
C TRP A 120 -32.10 -5.60 3.11
N LEU A 121 -31.78 -5.36 4.40
CA LEU A 121 -30.87 -6.22 5.15
C LEU A 121 -31.44 -7.64 5.34
N THR A 122 -32.74 -7.75 5.59
CA THR A 122 -33.43 -9.04 5.71
C THR A 122 -33.38 -9.81 4.39
N LEU A 123 -33.63 -9.11 3.28
CA LEU A 123 -33.64 -9.67 1.94
C LEU A 123 -32.22 -10.09 1.47
N LEU A 124 -31.20 -9.28 1.74
CA LEU A 124 -29.79 -9.62 1.47
C LEU A 124 -29.35 -10.86 2.25
N ARG A 125 -29.77 -10.97 3.53
CA ARG A 125 -29.46 -12.15 4.35
C ARG A 125 -30.11 -13.41 3.78
N TYR A 126 -31.33 -13.31 3.28
CA TYR A 126 -32.02 -14.41 2.60
C TYR A 126 -31.33 -14.83 1.29
N ILE A 127 -31.01 -13.86 0.42
CA ILE A 127 -30.34 -14.11 -0.87
C ILE A 127 -28.97 -14.73 -0.66
N TRP A 128 -28.16 -14.19 0.25
CA TRP A 128 -26.80 -14.69 0.51
C TRP A 128 -26.81 -16.08 1.15
N SER A 129 -27.75 -16.34 2.07
CA SER A 129 -27.95 -17.68 2.65
C SER A 129 -28.43 -18.70 1.62
N GLY A 130 -29.12 -18.26 0.56
CA GLY A 130 -29.51 -19.09 -0.57
C GLY A 130 -28.36 -19.38 -1.54
N CYS A 131 -27.39 -18.47 -1.67
CA CYS A 131 -26.22 -18.64 -2.55
C CYS A 131 -25.25 -19.70 -2.00
N ASP A 132 -24.93 -19.65 -0.70
CA ASP A 132 -24.12 -20.70 -0.02
C ASP A 132 -24.76 -22.09 -0.10
N ARG A 133 -26.10 -22.16 -0.18
CA ARG A 133 -26.84 -23.42 -0.27
C ARG A 133 -26.87 -24.00 -1.69
N ARG A 134 -26.73 -23.17 -2.73
CA ARG A 134 -26.70 -23.62 -4.14
C ARG A 134 -25.33 -24.08 -4.60
N GLU A 135 -24.26 -23.66 -3.94
CA GLU A 135 -22.88 -24.08 -4.25
C GLU A 135 -22.48 -25.42 -3.60
N ARG A 136 -23.36 -26.03 -2.80
CA ARG A 136 -23.16 -27.36 -2.20
C ARG A 136 -23.96 -28.48 -2.86
N GLN A 137 -24.54 -28.24 -4.03
CA GLN A 137 -25.19 -29.24 -4.90
C GLN A 137 -24.40 -29.35 -6.21
#